data_AF-A0A367J296-F1
#
_entry.id   AF-A0A367J296-F1
#
_cell.length_a   1.000
_cell.length_b   1.000
_cell.length_c   1.000
_cell.angle_alpha   90.00
_cell.angle_beta   90.00
_cell.angle_gamma   90.00
#
_symmetry.space_group_name_H-M   'P 1'
#
loop_
_entity.id
_entity.type
_entity.pdbx_description
1 polymer ?
#
loop_
_entity_poly.entity_id
_entity_poly.type
_entity_poly.pdbx_seq_one_letter_code
_entity_poly.pdbx_strand_id
1 'polypeptide(L)'
;MLILISNDEDRRLMLQGRANRAAQLAVANTAAAVALSAKLSIIQRYFYGVEKTLSWHPWFGRIALVETLYHGAYQFQLNYIRQNYDLIHTLTTNIRYITGASLISAMIVLVIGSHPLVRHISYRLFRLTHIGSFLVLILLGCLHHWVFYVFYAAVLGFWIIDQVDRSFEIEVCSLQAMPGNIVKIQATVPYTILSPIPGQFAFLSFSSSWIHAWIHSHPFSICRIDTVDGKDQDDESEGMVHQALTFYIKVSGKRTLSLYQKAVDQEKVKMRISRPLGRPYLTIAGSEFGDFKTIVLIADGVGLAPWISVLQYVSERKETIKTRSVYLIWSIHAIDTFYAFEEELVQFANSLQLLDLTIEIFITGNIEDSAESVRQFTFRYSRPNYSLLFDEIYENDVAVGVCAHEDKTVQIHNLALARSWAIHTERFQL
;
A
#
# COMPACT_ATOMS: atom_id res chain seq x y z
N MET A 1 47.32 43.69 -6.36
CA MET A 1 46.42 43.41 -7.50
C MET A 1 46.38 41.92 -7.83
N LEU A 2 47.50 41.24 -8.08
CA LEU A 2 47.54 39.77 -8.32
C LEU A 2 46.92 38.93 -7.17
N ILE A 3 47.21 39.26 -5.91
CA ILE A 3 46.69 38.52 -4.73
C ILE A 3 45.16 38.64 -4.60
N LEU A 4 44.58 39.79 -4.97
CA LEU A 4 43.13 40.01 -4.92
C LEU A 4 42.40 39.30 -6.08
N ILE A 5 43.04 39.19 -7.25
CA ILE A 5 42.51 38.48 -8.42
C ILE A 5 42.53 36.96 -8.18
N SER A 6 43.62 36.42 -7.61
CA SER A 6 43.71 35.01 -7.18
C SER A 6 42.59 34.63 -6.20
N ASN A 7 42.32 35.48 -5.22
CA ASN A 7 41.32 35.20 -4.19
C ASN A 7 39.87 35.20 -4.74
N ASP A 8 39.57 35.99 -5.79
CA ASP A 8 38.24 35.96 -6.44
C ASP A 8 38.07 34.76 -7.37
N GLU A 9 39.11 34.34 -8.10
CA GLU A 9 39.07 33.11 -8.89
C GLU A 9 38.92 31.86 -8.01
N ASP A 10 39.69 31.75 -6.93
CA ASP A 10 39.61 30.65 -5.99
C ASP A 10 38.22 30.55 -5.36
N ARG A 11 37.64 31.70 -4.99
CA ARG A 11 36.26 31.79 -4.49
C ARG A 11 35.24 31.33 -5.54
N ARG A 12 35.37 31.72 -6.80
CA ARG A 12 34.47 31.30 -7.89
C ARG A 12 34.56 29.80 -8.15
N LEU A 13 35.77 29.24 -8.15
CA LEU A 13 35.99 27.79 -8.30
C LEU A 13 35.38 27.03 -7.13
N MET A 14 35.53 27.53 -5.90
CA MET A 14 34.90 26.94 -4.72
C MET A 14 33.37 26.95 -4.82
N LEU A 15 32.76 28.08 -5.19
CA LEU A 15 31.31 28.21 -5.33
C LEU A 15 30.76 27.32 -6.46
N GLN A 16 31.45 27.26 -7.60
CA GLN A 16 31.15 26.34 -8.70
C GLN A 16 31.20 24.87 -8.24
N GLY A 17 32.22 24.51 -7.45
CA GLY A 17 32.34 23.20 -6.85
C GLY A 17 31.16 22.86 -5.94
N ARG A 18 30.73 23.80 -5.08
CA ARG A 18 29.54 23.63 -4.22
C ARG A 18 28.26 23.49 -5.04
N ALA A 19 28.06 24.32 -6.06
CA ALA A 19 26.90 24.24 -6.95
C ALA A 19 26.82 22.89 -7.68
N ASN A 20 27.96 22.36 -8.15
CA ASN A 20 28.01 21.05 -8.81
C ASN A 20 27.71 19.90 -7.82
N ARG A 21 28.22 19.97 -6.58
CA ARG A 21 27.91 18.96 -5.56
C ARG A 21 26.43 18.99 -5.17
N ALA A 22 25.83 20.18 -5.05
CA ALA A 22 24.40 20.32 -4.82
C ALA A 22 23.58 19.66 -5.94
N ALA A 23 23.96 19.85 -7.21
CA ALA A 23 23.30 19.15 -8.31
C ALA A 23 23.42 17.61 -8.22
N GLN A 24 24.59 17.08 -7.86
CA GLN A 24 24.76 15.63 -7.68
C GLN A 24 23.91 15.09 -6.53
N LEU A 25 23.82 15.82 -5.41
CA LEU A 25 22.92 15.50 -4.32
C LEU A 25 21.45 15.55 -4.76
N ALA A 26 21.07 16.54 -5.58
CA ALA A 26 19.72 16.62 -6.12
C ALA A 26 19.35 15.40 -6.95
N VAL A 27 20.27 14.88 -7.77
CA VAL A 27 20.05 13.64 -8.54
C VAL A 27 19.90 12.44 -7.60
N ALA A 28 20.75 12.32 -6.59
CA ALA A 28 20.67 11.24 -5.61
C ALA A 28 19.35 11.29 -4.82
N ASN A 29 18.93 12.46 -4.35
CA ASN A 29 17.68 12.68 -3.63
C ASN A 29 16.47 12.42 -4.53
N THR A 30 16.50 12.82 -5.80
CA THR A 30 15.43 12.51 -6.76
C THR A 30 15.33 11.00 -6.99
N ALA A 31 16.47 10.31 -7.16
CA ALA A 31 16.49 8.85 -7.30
C ALA A 31 15.96 8.14 -6.06
N ALA A 32 16.34 8.60 -4.86
CA ALA A 32 15.80 8.09 -3.60
C ALA A 32 14.28 8.30 -3.50
N ALA A 33 13.78 9.48 -3.87
CA ALA A 33 12.34 9.75 -3.92
C ALA A 33 11.63 8.75 -4.83
N VAL A 34 12.17 8.50 -6.03
CA VAL A 34 11.58 7.54 -6.98
C VAL A 34 11.60 6.12 -6.39
N ALA A 35 12.74 5.66 -5.85
CA ALA A 35 12.83 4.35 -5.20
C ALA A 35 11.81 4.18 -4.07
N LEU A 36 11.61 5.21 -3.23
CA LEU A 36 10.63 5.19 -2.14
C LEU A 36 9.18 5.16 -2.63
N SER A 37 8.90 5.68 -3.84
CA SER A 37 7.58 5.56 -4.46
C SER A 37 7.30 4.17 -5.01
N ALA A 38 8.33 3.36 -5.29
CA ALA A 38 8.22 2.11 -6.04
C ALA A 38 7.58 0.94 -5.26
N LYS A 39 6.94 1.19 -4.11
CA LYS A 39 6.29 0.16 -3.27
C LYS A 39 7.15 -1.11 -3.09
N LEU A 40 8.46 -0.93 -2.90
CA LEU A 40 9.45 -2.00 -2.88
C LEU A 40 9.08 -3.10 -1.85
N SER A 41 8.58 -4.21 -2.36
CA SER A 41 8.07 -5.40 -1.67
C SER A 41 9.04 -5.94 -0.62
N ILE A 42 10.33 -6.02 -0.93
CA ILE A 42 11.38 -6.44 0.01
C ILE A 42 11.47 -5.47 1.20
N ILE A 43 11.47 -4.16 0.93
CA ILE A 43 11.53 -3.14 1.99
C ILE A 43 10.28 -3.22 2.87
N GLN A 44 9.12 -3.43 2.23
CA GLN A 44 7.83 -3.54 2.91
C GLN A 44 7.76 -4.76 3.83
N ARG A 45 8.35 -5.88 3.40
CA ARG A 45 8.35 -7.14 4.14
C ARG A 45 9.20 -7.05 5.40
N TYR A 46 10.39 -6.43 5.32
CA TYR A 46 11.39 -6.54 6.40
C TYR A 46 11.61 -5.27 7.22
N PHE A 47 11.36 -4.08 6.67
CA PHE A 47 11.77 -2.83 7.30
C PHE A 47 10.58 -1.92 7.64
N TYR A 48 9.84 -1.44 6.64
CA TYR A 48 8.86 -0.35 6.83
C TYR A 48 7.56 -0.57 6.08
N GLY A 49 6.41 -0.25 6.67
CA GLY A 49 5.13 -0.23 5.97
C GLY A 49 5.10 0.78 4.82
N VAL A 50 4.22 0.55 3.83
CA VAL A 50 4.11 1.35 2.59
C VAL A 50 3.93 2.83 2.90
N GLU A 51 3.06 3.15 3.86
CA GLU A 51 2.73 4.52 4.25
C GLU A 51 3.95 5.27 4.78
N LYS A 52 4.76 4.60 5.62
CA LYS A 52 5.99 5.18 6.16
C LYS A 52 6.98 5.47 5.03
N THR A 53 7.21 4.52 4.12
CA THR A 53 8.13 4.75 2.98
C THR A 53 7.62 5.84 2.03
N LEU A 54 6.32 5.87 1.76
CA LEU A 54 5.71 6.83 0.84
C LEU A 54 5.69 8.23 1.42
N SER A 55 5.63 8.38 2.75
CA SER A 55 5.72 9.68 3.41
C SER A 55 7.06 10.39 3.16
N TRP A 56 8.14 9.64 2.92
CA TRP A 56 9.47 10.19 2.65
C TRP A 56 9.66 10.61 1.19
N HIS A 57 8.94 10.00 0.24
CA HIS A 57 8.98 10.39 -1.18
C HIS A 57 8.89 11.91 -1.43
N PRO A 58 7.88 12.63 -0.90
CA PRO A 58 7.77 14.08 -1.12
C PRO A 58 8.87 14.89 -0.43
N TRP A 59 9.42 14.42 0.70
CA TRP A 59 10.51 15.11 1.39
C TRP A 59 11.79 15.13 0.55
N PHE A 60 12.19 13.97 0.03
CA PHE A 60 13.35 13.86 -0.86
C PHE A 60 13.17 14.68 -2.15
N GLY A 61 11.96 14.69 -2.73
CA GLY A 61 11.65 15.53 -3.90
C GLY A 61 11.77 17.04 -3.61
N ARG A 62 11.35 17.50 -2.43
CA ARG A 62 11.46 18.91 -2.01
C ARG A 62 12.90 19.33 -1.76
N ILE A 63 13.70 18.48 -1.10
CA ILE A 63 15.12 18.73 -0.87
C ILE A 63 15.86 18.83 -2.21
N ALA A 64 15.60 17.88 -3.13
CA ALA A 64 16.17 17.89 -4.47
C ALA A 64 15.83 19.17 -5.26
N LEU A 65 14.62 19.72 -5.10
CA LEU A 65 14.25 21.00 -5.70
C LEU A 65 15.12 22.14 -5.19
N VAL A 66 15.33 22.25 -3.87
CA VAL A 66 16.17 23.31 -3.28
C VAL A 66 17.60 23.24 -3.80
N GLU A 67 18.17 22.04 -3.84
CA GLU A 67 19.52 21.79 -4.35
C GLU A 67 19.64 22.10 -5.86
N THR A 68 18.61 21.73 -6.64
CA THR A 68 18.50 22.03 -8.07
C THR A 68 18.40 23.53 -8.32
N LEU A 69 17.60 24.25 -7.53
CA LEU A 69 17.47 25.71 -7.62
C LEU A 69 18.78 26.41 -7.28
N TYR A 70 19.52 25.94 -6.25
CA TYR A 70 20.83 26.49 -5.92
C TYR A 70 21.83 26.32 -7.08
N HIS A 71 21.93 25.12 -7.64
CA HIS A 71 22.78 24.86 -8.81
C HIS A 71 22.37 25.73 -10.00
N GLY A 72 21.07 25.72 -10.33
CA GLY A 72 20.49 26.42 -11.45
C GLY A 72 20.68 27.93 -11.37
N ALA A 73 20.41 28.54 -10.21
CA ALA A 73 20.58 29.97 -9.99
C ALA A 73 22.05 30.39 -10.16
N TYR A 74 22.99 29.60 -9.64
CA TYR A 74 24.41 29.89 -9.79
C TYR A 74 24.87 29.81 -11.26
N GLN A 75 24.50 28.75 -11.98
CA GLN A 75 24.82 28.61 -13.41
C GLN A 75 24.15 29.70 -14.25
N PHE A 76 22.89 30.01 -13.96
CA PHE A 76 22.14 31.06 -14.62
C PHE A 76 22.82 32.41 -14.44
N GLN A 77 23.16 32.80 -13.21
CA GLN A 77 23.81 34.08 -12.94
C GLN A 77 25.13 34.24 -13.70
N LEU A 78 25.97 33.19 -13.67
CA LEU A 78 27.25 33.21 -14.37
C LEU A 78 27.08 33.38 -15.89
N ASN A 79 26.14 32.65 -16.49
CA ASN A 79 25.93 32.72 -17.92
C ASN A 79 25.18 34.01 -18.32
N TYR A 80 24.27 34.50 -17.49
CA TYR A 80 23.53 35.73 -17.72
C TYR A 80 24.46 36.93 -17.89
N ILE A 81 25.48 37.02 -17.04
CA ILE A 81 26.52 38.06 -17.16
C ILE A 81 27.35 37.86 -18.43
N ARG A 82 27.70 36.62 -18.79
CA ARG A 82 28.48 36.32 -20.01
C ARG A 82 27.73 36.60 -21.31
N GLN A 83 26.40 36.46 -21.30
CA GLN A 83 25.54 36.72 -22.45
C GLN A 83 24.99 38.15 -22.46
N ASN A 84 25.67 39.11 -21.80
CA ASN A 84 25.27 40.52 -21.75
C ASN A 84 23.81 40.73 -21.33
N TYR A 85 23.34 39.96 -20.34
CA TYR A 85 21.99 40.07 -19.77
C TYR A 85 20.85 39.67 -20.72
N ASP A 86 21.13 38.93 -21.80
CA ASP A 86 20.11 38.32 -22.67
C ASP A 86 19.55 37.03 -22.05
N LEU A 87 18.27 37.04 -21.68
CA LEU A 87 17.61 35.90 -21.05
C LEU A 87 17.55 34.67 -21.95
N ILE A 88 17.15 34.83 -23.21
CA ILE A 88 16.93 33.69 -24.11
C ILE A 88 18.27 33.05 -24.42
N HIS A 89 19.25 33.86 -24.81
CA HIS A 89 20.58 33.36 -25.12
C HIS A 89 21.24 32.70 -23.91
N THR A 90 21.01 33.21 -22.69
CA THR A 90 21.49 32.60 -21.43
C THR A 90 20.98 31.19 -21.20
N LEU A 91 19.72 30.92 -21.54
CA LEU A 91 19.14 29.59 -21.37
C LEU A 91 19.49 28.65 -22.52
N THR A 92 19.80 29.19 -23.70
CA THR A 92 19.99 28.40 -24.93
C THR A 92 21.43 28.33 -25.45
N THR A 93 22.41 28.91 -24.75
CA THR A 93 23.79 29.06 -25.24
C THR A 93 24.40 27.74 -25.71
N ASN A 94 24.16 26.63 -25.00
CA ASN A 94 24.63 25.31 -25.38
C ASN A 94 23.73 24.22 -24.80
N ILE A 95 24.00 22.97 -25.16
CA ILE A 95 23.21 21.82 -24.73
C ILE A 95 23.10 21.70 -23.20
N ARG A 96 24.12 22.08 -22.43
CA ARG A 96 24.10 22.02 -20.96
C ARG A 96 23.14 23.05 -20.38
N TYR A 97 23.10 24.27 -20.92
CA TYR A 97 22.15 25.29 -20.48
C TYR A 97 20.71 24.96 -20.90
N ILE A 98 20.51 24.48 -22.14
CA ILE A 98 19.18 24.08 -22.61
C ILE A 98 18.63 22.95 -21.73
N THR A 99 19.40 21.87 -21.58
CA THR A 99 18.98 20.74 -20.74
C THR A 99 18.83 21.15 -19.28
N GLY A 100 19.76 21.95 -18.73
CA GLY A 100 19.67 22.44 -17.35
C GLY A 100 18.41 23.28 -17.08
N ALA A 101 18.07 24.19 -17.99
CA ALA A 101 16.86 25.01 -17.91
C ALA A 101 15.59 24.13 -17.98
N SER A 102 15.56 23.14 -18.87
CA SER A 102 14.45 22.19 -18.97
C SER A 102 14.31 21.33 -17.71
N LEU A 103 15.42 20.88 -17.11
CA LEU A 103 15.41 20.08 -15.88
C LEU A 103 14.93 20.88 -14.67
N ILE A 104 15.37 22.13 -14.50
CA ILE A 104 14.86 23.01 -13.44
C ILE A 104 13.36 23.24 -13.61
N SER A 105 12.90 23.53 -14.82
CA SER A 105 11.48 23.70 -15.13
C SER A 105 10.68 22.44 -14.80
N ALA A 106 11.19 21.27 -15.19
CA ALA A 106 10.57 19.98 -14.87
C ALA A 106 10.51 19.72 -13.36
N MET A 107 11.57 20.03 -12.59
CA MET A 107 11.55 19.90 -11.13
C MET A 107 10.50 20.80 -10.47
N ILE A 108 10.36 22.05 -10.94
CA ILE A 108 9.34 22.98 -10.45
C ILE A 108 7.94 22.44 -10.72
N VAL A 109 7.66 22.02 -11.97
CA VAL A 109 6.36 21.45 -12.34
C VAL A 109 6.08 20.17 -11.56
N LEU A 110 7.08 19.32 -11.34
CA LEU A 110 6.93 18.09 -10.57
C LEU A 110 6.51 18.41 -9.13
N VAL A 111 7.22 19.30 -8.43
CA VAL A 111 6.90 19.59 -7.01
C VAL A 111 5.59 20.36 -6.86
N ILE A 112 5.34 21.37 -7.69
CA ILE A 112 4.09 22.16 -7.62
C ILE A 112 2.89 21.30 -8.05
N GLY A 113 3.01 20.56 -9.16
CA GLY A 113 1.97 19.67 -9.66
C GLY A 113 1.66 18.50 -8.70
N SER A 114 2.62 18.14 -7.83
CA SER A 114 2.46 17.11 -6.79
C SER A 114 1.89 17.64 -5.48
N HIS A 115 1.54 18.91 -5.39
CA HIS A 115 0.96 19.47 -4.17
C HIS A 115 -0.40 18.82 -3.86
N PRO A 116 -0.72 18.52 -2.58
CA PRO A 116 -1.99 17.89 -2.21
C PRO A 116 -3.23 18.60 -2.78
N LEU A 117 -3.22 19.94 -2.80
CA LEU A 117 -4.31 20.73 -3.39
C LEU A 117 -4.56 20.38 -4.86
N VAL A 118 -3.52 20.14 -5.66
CA VAL A 118 -3.67 19.76 -7.08
C VAL A 118 -4.36 18.40 -7.18
N ARG A 119 -4.03 17.45 -6.30
CA ARG A 119 -4.67 16.12 -6.27
C ARG A 119 -6.14 16.19 -5.87
N HIS A 120 -6.48 17.08 -4.93
CA HIS A 120 -7.87 17.30 -4.52
C HIS A 120 -8.69 17.99 -5.61
N ILE A 121 -8.10 18.92 -6.38
CA ILE A 121 -8.78 19.60 -7.49
C ILE A 121 -8.90 18.69 -8.71
N SER A 122 -7.82 18.02 -9.12
CA SER A 122 -7.80 17.12 -10.27
C SER A 122 -6.66 16.10 -10.19
N TYR A 123 -7.02 14.85 -9.91
CA TYR A 123 -6.08 13.73 -9.92
C TYR A 123 -5.47 13.48 -11.31
N ARG A 124 -6.21 13.77 -12.39
CA ARG A 124 -5.71 13.66 -13.78
C ARG A 124 -4.57 14.66 -14.04
N LEU A 125 -4.72 15.90 -13.57
CA LEU A 125 -3.70 16.94 -13.71
C LEU A 125 -2.43 16.58 -12.95
N PHE A 126 -2.59 16.13 -11.70
CA PHE A 126 -1.47 15.59 -10.90
C PHE A 126 -0.72 14.50 -11.68
N ARG A 127 -1.43 13.47 -12.16
CA ARG A 127 -0.80 12.34 -12.85
C ARG A 127 -0.05 12.77 -14.11
N LEU A 128 -0.66 13.63 -14.93
CA LEU A 128 -0.07 14.10 -16.18
C LEU A 128 1.20 14.92 -15.92
N THR A 129 1.12 15.92 -15.04
CA THR A 129 2.25 16.80 -14.72
C THR A 129 3.39 16.03 -14.05
N HIS A 130 3.07 15.11 -13.14
CA HIS A 130 4.05 14.30 -12.43
C HIS A 130 4.79 13.34 -13.38
N ILE A 131 4.08 12.50 -14.12
CA ILE A 131 4.70 11.52 -15.05
C ILE A 131 5.41 12.25 -16.19
N GLY A 132 4.80 13.28 -16.78
CA GLY A 132 5.40 14.04 -17.88
C GLY A 132 6.72 14.70 -17.46
N SER A 133 6.74 15.40 -16.33
CA SER A 133 7.97 16.05 -15.82
C SER A 133 9.03 15.03 -15.42
N PHE A 134 8.62 13.89 -14.84
CA PHE A 134 9.53 12.80 -14.51
C PHE A 134 10.22 12.21 -15.75
N LEU A 135 9.49 12.03 -16.85
CA LEU A 135 10.08 11.57 -18.12
C LEU A 135 11.09 12.59 -18.66
N VAL A 136 10.78 13.90 -18.60
CA VAL A 136 11.72 14.96 -19.00
C VAL A 136 12.99 14.90 -18.15
N LEU A 137 12.86 14.71 -16.83
CA LEU A 137 14.00 14.58 -15.92
C LEU A 137 14.93 13.42 -16.30
N ILE A 138 14.38 12.25 -16.62
CA ILE A 138 15.20 11.10 -17.01
C ILE A 138 15.86 11.34 -18.37
N LEU A 139 15.07 11.70 -19.39
CA LEU A 139 15.56 11.78 -20.77
C LEU A 139 16.61 12.87 -20.94
N LEU A 140 16.35 14.07 -20.42
CA LEU A 140 17.30 15.19 -20.51
C LEU A 140 18.39 15.12 -19.45
N GLY A 141 18.14 14.48 -18.31
CA GLY A 141 19.13 14.31 -17.24
C GLY A 141 20.34 13.51 -17.70
N CYS A 142 20.10 12.41 -18.41
CA CYS A 142 21.13 11.59 -19.03
C CYS A 142 22.00 12.39 -20.04
N LEU A 143 21.40 13.33 -20.78
CA LEU A 143 22.14 14.23 -21.68
C LEU A 143 22.89 15.33 -20.92
N HIS A 144 22.39 15.74 -19.76
CA HIS A 144 22.96 16.81 -18.96
C HIS A 144 24.21 16.37 -18.19
N HIS A 145 24.16 15.19 -17.54
CA HIS A 145 25.27 14.70 -16.73
C HIS A 145 25.25 13.17 -16.55
N TRP A 146 26.42 12.54 -16.62
CA TRP A 146 26.55 11.08 -16.57
C TRP A 146 26.06 10.44 -15.26
N VAL A 147 26.06 11.18 -14.14
CA VAL A 147 25.59 10.71 -12.83
C VAL A 147 24.12 10.26 -12.87
N PHE A 148 23.31 10.80 -13.78
CA PHE A 148 21.95 10.32 -14.00
C PHE A 148 21.92 8.83 -14.37
N TYR A 149 22.84 8.35 -15.21
CA TYR A 149 22.90 6.93 -15.59
C TYR A 149 23.09 6.04 -14.37
N VAL A 150 24.00 6.39 -13.46
CA VAL A 150 24.31 5.56 -12.29
C VAL A 150 23.09 5.43 -11.36
N PHE A 151 22.50 6.57 -10.98
CA PHE A 151 21.39 6.55 -10.02
C PHE A 151 20.11 5.97 -10.62
N TYR A 152 19.77 6.30 -11.86
CA TYR A 152 18.54 5.80 -12.47
C TYR A 152 18.66 4.34 -12.94
N ALA A 153 19.86 3.87 -13.32
CA ALA A 153 20.07 2.43 -13.52
C ALA A 153 19.89 1.65 -12.21
N ALA A 154 20.36 2.18 -11.08
CA ALA A 154 20.14 1.56 -9.77
C ALA A 154 18.65 1.52 -9.40
N VAL A 155 17.92 2.63 -9.56
CA VAL A 155 16.46 2.70 -9.34
C VAL A 155 15.73 1.69 -10.23
N LEU A 156 16.09 1.61 -11.52
CA LEU A 156 15.50 0.65 -12.45
C LEU A 156 15.79 -0.79 -12.00
N GLY A 157 17.01 -1.09 -11.55
CA GLY A 157 17.38 -2.40 -11.01
C GLY A 157 16.52 -2.79 -9.79
N PHE A 158 16.40 -1.91 -8.79
CA PHE A 158 15.54 -2.15 -7.63
C PHE A 158 14.08 -2.38 -8.01
N TRP A 159 13.61 -1.62 -8.98
CA TRP A 159 12.24 -1.75 -9.46
C TRP A 159 12.02 -3.07 -10.23
N ILE A 160 12.97 -3.53 -11.05
CA ILE A 160 12.89 -4.84 -11.72
C ILE A 160 12.82 -5.95 -10.67
N ILE A 161 13.69 -5.89 -9.64
CA ILE A 161 13.69 -6.85 -8.53
C ILE A 161 12.32 -6.87 -7.83
N ASP A 162 11.73 -5.69 -7.58
CA ASP A 162 10.38 -5.59 -7.02
C ASP A 162 9.31 -6.25 -7.93
N GLN A 163 9.36 -6.01 -9.24
CA GLN A 163 8.41 -6.62 -10.17
C GLN A 163 8.54 -8.14 -10.20
N VAL A 164 9.76 -8.68 -10.07
CA VAL A 164 9.99 -10.13 -9.99
C VAL A 164 9.43 -10.71 -8.68
N ASP A 165 9.70 -10.09 -7.53
CA ASP A 165 9.17 -10.55 -6.22
C ASP A 165 7.64 -10.50 -6.13
N ARG A 166 6.99 -9.65 -6.94
CA ARG A 166 5.54 -9.47 -6.91
C ARG A 166 4.77 -10.35 -7.90
N SER A 167 5.46 -11.24 -8.61
CA SER A 167 4.93 -11.84 -9.81
C SER A 167 5.24 -13.34 -9.87
N PHE A 168 4.69 -14.10 -8.93
CA PHE A 168 4.69 -15.57 -8.97
C PHE A 168 3.46 -16.08 -9.71
N GLU A 169 3.65 -16.89 -10.74
CA GLU A 169 2.55 -17.52 -11.45
C GLU A 169 1.96 -18.65 -10.61
N ILE A 170 0.63 -18.69 -10.53
CA ILE A 170 -0.10 -19.75 -9.83
C ILE A 170 -1.37 -20.12 -10.59
N GLU A 171 -1.82 -21.35 -10.39
CA GLU A 171 -3.14 -21.81 -10.80
C GLU A 171 -4.11 -21.64 -9.62
N VAL A 172 -5.28 -21.07 -9.88
CA VAL A 172 -6.33 -20.93 -8.88
C VAL A 172 -6.95 -22.29 -8.61
N CYS A 173 -6.90 -22.73 -7.35
CA CYS A 173 -7.42 -24.03 -6.93
C CYS A 173 -8.94 -24.02 -6.84
N SER A 174 -9.51 -22.93 -6.33
CA SER A 174 -10.96 -22.75 -6.22
C SER A 174 -11.34 -21.31 -6.56
N LEU A 175 -12.31 -21.18 -7.45
CA LEU A 175 -12.88 -19.90 -7.88
C LEU A 175 -14.40 -20.01 -7.76
N GLN A 176 -14.99 -19.25 -6.84
CA GLN A 176 -16.41 -19.35 -6.52
C GLN A 176 -17.10 -17.99 -6.57
N ALA A 177 -18.24 -17.94 -7.24
CA ALA A 177 -19.14 -16.80 -7.20
C ALA A 177 -19.98 -16.87 -5.92
N MET A 178 -19.81 -15.88 -5.05
CA MET A 178 -20.50 -15.77 -3.76
C MET A 178 -21.63 -14.73 -3.85
N PRO A 179 -22.65 -14.82 -2.98
CA PRO A 179 -23.71 -13.81 -2.89
C PRO A 179 -23.18 -12.39 -2.75
N GLY A 180 -23.98 -11.42 -3.23
CA GLY A 180 -23.61 -10.01 -3.15
C GLY A 180 -22.50 -9.61 -4.12
N ASN A 181 -22.34 -10.27 -5.26
CA ASN A 181 -21.30 -9.97 -6.25
C ASN A 181 -19.89 -10.03 -5.65
N ILE A 182 -19.60 -11.10 -4.91
CA ILE A 182 -18.29 -11.35 -4.31
C ILE A 182 -17.69 -12.59 -4.98
N VAL A 183 -16.37 -12.61 -5.16
CA VAL A 183 -15.64 -13.78 -5.64
C VAL A 183 -14.77 -14.29 -4.51
N LYS A 184 -14.90 -15.57 -4.16
CA LYS A 184 -13.97 -16.29 -3.28
C LYS A 184 -12.91 -16.97 -4.15
N ILE A 185 -11.65 -16.69 -3.86
CA ILE A 185 -10.50 -17.27 -4.56
C ILE A 185 -9.66 -18.01 -3.53
N GLN A 186 -9.33 -19.26 -3.81
CA GLN A 186 -8.33 -20.01 -3.07
C GLN A 186 -7.22 -20.43 -4.03
N ALA A 187 -5.98 -20.14 -3.68
CA ALA A 187 -4.85 -20.46 -4.54
C ALA A 187 -3.63 -20.92 -3.76
N THR A 188 -3.05 -22.05 -4.18
CA THR A 188 -1.82 -22.60 -3.61
C THR A 188 -0.62 -21.77 -4.06
N VAL A 189 0.22 -21.40 -3.10
CA VAL A 189 1.41 -20.58 -3.37
C VAL A 189 2.67 -21.44 -3.50
N PRO A 190 3.61 -21.07 -4.39
CA PRO A 190 4.85 -21.83 -4.62
C PRO A 190 5.96 -21.47 -3.62
N TYR A 191 5.61 -20.87 -2.48
CA TYR A 191 6.55 -20.41 -1.48
C TYR A 191 5.96 -20.65 -0.08
N THR A 192 6.82 -20.86 0.90
CA THR A 192 6.42 -21.06 2.29
C THR A 192 6.38 -19.73 3.04
N ILE A 193 5.32 -19.53 3.81
CA ILE A 193 5.09 -18.41 4.71
C ILE A 193 5.35 -18.92 6.13
N LEU A 194 6.54 -18.64 6.66
CA LEU A 194 7.01 -19.15 7.95
C LEU A 194 6.35 -18.47 9.16
N SER A 195 6.03 -17.18 9.03
CA SER A 195 5.47 -16.38 10.13
C SER A 195 4.46 -15.39 9.56
N PRO A 196 3.25 -15.87 9.22
CA PRO A 196 2.21 -14.98 8.71
C PRO A 196 1.80 -13.99 9.79
N ILE A 197 1.66 -12.72 9.39
CA ILE A 197 1.12 -11.67 10.27
C ILE A 197 -0.32 -11.44 9.81
N PRO A 198 -1.33 -11.56 10.70
CA PRO A 198 -2.72 -11.33 10.32
C PRO A 198 -2.94 -9.87 9.91
N GLY A 199 -3.72 -9.64 8.85
CA GLY A 199 -3.91 -8.32 8.21
C GLY A 199 -2.92 -8.03 7.07
N GLN A 200 -2.16 -9.03 6.62
CA GLN A 200 -1.33 -8.90 5.42
C GLN A 200 -2.18 -8.94 4.14
N PHE A 201 -1.61 -8.42 3.06
CA PHE A 201 -2.24 -8.39 1.74
C PHE A 201 -1.28 -8.90 0.67
N ALA A 202 -1.83 -9.28 -0.48
CA ALA A 202 -1.04 -9.65 -1.65
C ALA A 202 -1.51 -8.88 -2.88
N PHE A 203 -0.58 -8.65 -3.80
CA PHE A 203 -0.87 -8.11 -5.12
C PHE A 203 -1.31 -9.22 -6.04
N LEU A 204 -2.52 -9.12 -6.60
CA LEU A 204 -3.07 -10.10 -7.52
C LEU A 204 -3.23 -9.50 -8.91
N SER A 205 -2.88 -10.29 -9.93
CA SER A 205 -3.25 -10.03 -11.32
C SER A 205 -3.88 -11.27 -11.94
N PHE A 206 -5.12 -11.14 -12.42
CA PHE A 206 -5.91 -12.22 -13.00
C PHE A 206 -5.48 -12.59 -14.44
N SER A 207 -4.18 -12.57 -14.70
CA SER A 207 -3.54 -12.94 -15.96
C SER A 207 -2.22 -13.64 -15.64
N SER A 208 -1.85 -14.66 -16.42
CA SER A 208 -0.53 -15.30 -16.33
C SER A 208 0.61 -14.41 -16.87
N SER A 209 0.29 -13.42 -17.70
CA SER A 209 1.31 -12.56 -18.33
C SER A 209 1.99 -11.65 -17.31
N TRP A 210 3.32 -11.72 -17.27
CA TRP A 210 4.14 -10.86 -16.41
C TRP A 210 3.96 -9.36 -16.72
N ILE A 211 3.79 -9.00 -18.01
CA ILE A 211 3.56 -7.61 -18.45
C ILE A 211 2.19 -7.14 -17.96
N HIS A 212 1.18 -8.00 -18.06
CA HIS A 212 -0.15 -7.64 -17.59
C HIS A 212 -0.16 -7.48 -16.06
N ALA A 213 0.49 -8.39 -15.34
CA ALA A 213 0.64 -8.29 -13.89
C ALA A 213 1.34 -7.00 -13.47
N TRP A 214 2.36 -6.59 -14.20
CA TRP A 214 3.05 -5.34 -13.95
C TRP A 214 2.11 -4.12 -14.03
N ILE A 215 1.25 -4.02 -15.05
CA ILE A 215 0.39 -2.84 -15.24
C ILE A 215 -0.89 -2.93 -14.39
N HIS A 216 -1.34 -4.14 -14.07
CA HIS A 216 -2.71 -4.41 -13.66
C HIS A 216 -2.84 -5.27 -12.40
N SER A 217 -1.81 -5.27 -11.57
CA SER A 217 -1.87 -5.87 -10.25
C SER A 217 -2.48 -4.92 -9.22
N HIS A 218 -3.39 -5.45 -8.40
CA HIS A 218 -4.09 -4.70 -7.35
C HIS A 218 -3.92 -5.41 -6.00
N PRO A 219 -3.87 -4.66 -4.88
CA PRO A 219 -3.73 -5.25 -3.56
C PRO A 219 -5.07 -5.79 -3.07
N PHE A 220 -5.05 -6.96 -2.43
CA PHE A 220 -6.18 -7.59 -1.76
C PHE A 220 -5.73 -8.19 -0.43
N SER A 221 -6.49 -7.97 0.65
CA SER A 221 -6.22 -8.57 1.96
C SER A 221 -6.25 -10.09 1.86
N ILE A 222 -5.26 -10.73 2.47
CA ILE A 222 -5.23 -12.18 2.64
C ILE A 222 -6.25 -12.48 3.73
N CYS A 223 -7.32 -13.19 3.38
CA CYS A 223 -8.40 -13.52 4.30
C CYS A 223 -8.00 -14.69 5.21
N ARG A 224 -7.35 -15.71 4.63
CA ARG A 224 -7.00 -16.95 5.30
C ARG A 224 -5.75 -17.56 4.71
N ILE A 225 -5.00 -18.29 5.54
CA ILE A 225 -3.82 -19.06 5.15
C ILE A 225 -4.01 -20.48 5.65
N ASP A 226 -4.19 -21.43 4.75
CA ASP A 226 -4.39 -22.83 5.10
C ASP A 226 -3.16 -23.66 4.69
N THR A 227 -2.78 -24.63 5.52
CA THR A 227 -1.79 -25.65 5.13
C THR A 227 -2.48 -26.73 4.32
N VAL A 228 -1.96 -27.02 3.13
CA VAL A 228 -2.47 -28.07 2.25
C VAL A 228 -1.64 -29.32 2.51
N ASP A 229 -2.24 -30.30 3.20
CA ASP A 229 -1.61 -31.61 3.39
C ASP A 229 -1.53 -32.33 2.03
N GLY A 230 -0.30 -32.54 1.54
CA GLY A 230 -0.04 -33.27 0.30
C GLY A 230 -0.32 -34.76 0.46
N LYS A 231 -1.59 -35.15 0.43
CA LYS A 231 -1.98 -36.57 0.50
C LYS A 231 -2.07 -37.26 -0.86
N ASP A 232 -1.99 -36.53 -1.97
CA ASP A 232 -2.11 -37.11 -3.31
C ASP A 232 -1.16 -36.44 -4.31
N GLN A 233 0.10 -36.88 -4.35
CA GLN A 233 0.89 -37.03 -5.60
C GLN A 233 2.32 -37.49 -5.28
N ASP A 234 2.79 -38.45 -6.06
CA ASP A 234 4.13 -39.04 -6.12
C ASP A 234 5.22 -38.01 -6.51
N ASP A 235 5.32 -36.88 -5.82
CA ASP A 235 6.35 -35.86 -6.07
C ASP A 235 7.44 -35.92 -4.99
N GLU A 236 8.67 -36.13 -5.43
CA GLU A 236 9.94 -36.21 -4.68
C GLU A 236 10.32 -34.92 -3.90
N SER A 237 9.37 -34.03 -3.63
CA SER A 237 9.54 -32.85 -2.78
C SER A 237 9.20 -33.15 -1.32
N GLU A 238 9.90 -34.15 -0.75
CA GLU A 238 9.86 -34.45 0.68
C GLU A 238 10.29 -33.22 1.50
N GLY A 239 9.32 -32.49 2.06
CA GLY A 239 9.57 -31.47 3.11
C GLY A 239 9.04 -30.06 2.87
N MET A 240 8.41 -29.74 1.72
CA MET A 240 7.79 -28.42 1.54
C MET A 240 6.32 -28.42 1.98
N VAL A 241 6.01 -27.61 3.01
CA VAL A 241 4.62 -27.32 3.42
C VAL A 241 3.97 -26.46 2.34
N HIS A 242 3.00 -27.01 1.62
CA HIS A 242 2.17 -26.27 0.70
C HIS A 242 1.15 -25.44 1.47
N GLN A 243 0.97 -24.18 1.08
CA GLN A 243 0.01 -23.28 1.70
C GLN A 243 -0.92 -22.71 0.64
N ALA A 244 -2.19 -22.52 1.00
CA ALA A 244 -3.20 -21.89 0.17
C ALA A 244 -3.62 -20.55 0.79
N LEU A 245 -3.72 -19.52 -0.06
CA LEU A 245 -4.21 -18.21 0.31
C LEU A 245 -5.65 -18.03 -0.17
N THR A 246 -6.52 -17.55 0.72
CA THR A 246 -7.92 -17.26 0.40
C THR A 246 -8.16 -15.75 0.32
N PHE A 247 -8.90 -15.31 -0.69
CA PHE A 247 -9.26 -13.92 -0.93
C PHE A 247 -10.77 -13.78 -1.19
N TYR A 248 -11.35 -12.70 -0.68
CA TYR A 248 -12.73 -12.30 -0.98
C TYR A 248 -12.73 -10.96 -1.70
N ILE A 249 -13.23 -10.95 -2.94
CA ILE A 249 -13.11 -9.80 -3.83
C ILE A 249 -14.49 -9.35 -4.27
N LYS A 250 -14.88 -8.12 -3.90
CA LYS A 250 -16.11 -7.50 -4.38
C LYS A 250 -15.97 -7.04 -5.83
N VAL A 251 -17.00 -7.29 -6.63
CA VAL A 251 -17.09 -6.78 -7.99
C VAL A 251 -17.33 -5.27 -7.96
N SER A 252 -16.37 -4.49 -8.46
CA SER A 252 -16.45 -3.02 -8.55
C SER A 252 -16.05 -2.45 -9.91
N GLY A 253 -15.39 -3.24 -10.77
CA GLY A 253 -14.98 -2.82 -12.10
C GLY A 253 -15.00 -3.95 -13.13
N LYS A 254 -14.65 -3.63 -14.38
CA LYS A 254 -14.70 -4.56 -15.52
C LYS A 254 -13.89 -5.84 -15.28
N ARG A 255 -12.73 -5.75 -14.62
CA ARG A 255 -11.85 -6.91 -14.36
C ARG A 255 -12.41 -7.84 -13.30
N THR A 256 -12.86 -7.29 -12.18
CA THR A 256 -13.48 -8.08 -11.11
C THR A 256 -14.81 -8.66 -11.59
N LEU A 257 -15.53 -7.97 -12.49
CA LEU A 257 -16.73 -8.51 -13.13
C LEU A 257 -16.40 -9.69 -14.05
N SER A 258 -15.36 -9.56 -14.89
CA SER A 258 -14.90 -10.68 -15.71
C SER A 258 -14.45 -11.86 -14.85
N LEU A 259 -13.77 -11.61 -13.73
CA LEU A 259 -13.40 -12.66 -12.78
C LEU A 259 -14.62 -13.34 -12.15
N TYR A 260 -15.65 -12.58 -11.82
CA TYR A 260 -16.91 -13.11 -11.30
C TYR A 260 -17.63 -13.98 -12.34
N GLN A 261 -17.69 -13.54 -13.60
CA GLN A 261 -18.26 -14.35 -14.69
C GLN A 261 -17.53 -15.68 -14.83
N LYS A 262 -16.19 -15.67 -14.83
CA LYS A 262 -15.37 -16.88 -14.84
C LYS A 262 -15.65 -17.80 -13.65
N ALA A 263 -15.96 -17.23 -12.49
CA ALA A 263 -16.34 -17.99 -11.30
C ALA A 263 -17.71 -18.67 -11.46
N VAL A 264 -18.67 -17.99 -12.08
CA VAL A 264 -19.99 -18.55 -12.43
C VAL A 264 -19.84 -19.67 -13.46
N ASP A 265 -18.99 -19.46 -14.46
CA ASP A 265 -18.74 -20.41 -15.56
C ASP A 265 -17.79 -21.56 -15.15
N GLN A 266 -17.30 -21.55 -13.90
CA GLN A 266 -16.36 -22.53 -13.34
C GLN A 266 -15.08 -22.68 -14.18
N GLU A 267 -14.60 -21.57 -14.77
CA GLU A 267 -13.39 -21.56 -15.57
C GLU A 267 -12.14 -21.69 -14.69
N LYS A 268 -11.15 -22.44 -15.20
CA LYS A 268 -9.81 -22.44 -14.62
C LYS A 268 -9.11 -21.11 -14.90
N VAL A 269 -8.59 -20.48 -13.85
CA VAL A 269 -7.88 -19.20 -13.94
C VAL A 269 -6.43 -19.36 -13.51
N LYS A 270 -5.52 -18.90 -14.38
CA LYS A 270 -4.13 -18.64 -14.00
C LYS A 270 -3.98 -17.18 -13.60
N MET A 271 -3.28 -16.94 -12.51
CA MET A 271 -3.04 -15.59 -12.01
C MET A 271 -1.60 -15.43 -11.54
N ARG A 272 -1.17 -14.18 -11.33
CA ARG A 272 0.09 -13.89 -10.66
C ARG A 272 -0.17 -13.26 -9.30
N ILE A 273 0.61 -13.69 -8.32
CA ILE A 273 0.52 -13.28 -6.92
C ILE A 273 1.87 -12.75 -6.43
N SER A 274 1.87 -11.73 -5.58
CA SER A 274 3.04 -11.41 -4.77
C SER A 274 3.07 -12.24 -3.52
N ARG A 275 4.26 -12.44 -2.94
CA ARG A 275 4.33 -12.88 -1.53
C ARG A 275 3.57 -11.91 -0.60
N PRO A 276 3.13 -12.33 0.61
CA PRO A 276 2.43 -11.48 1.55
C PRO A 276 3.19 -10.19 1.85
N LEU A 277 2.48 -9.06 1.88
CA LEU A 277 3.00 -7.73 2.14
C LEU A 277 2.19 -7.07 3.26
N GLY A 278 2.76 -6.02 3.83
CA GLY A 278 2.18 -5.34 4.97
C GLY A 278 2.81 -5.78 6.28
N ARG A 279 2.78 -4.86 7.25
CA ARG A 279 3.23 -5.05 8.62
C ARG A 279 2.18 -4.41 9.54
N PRO A 280 1.03 -5.07 9.74
CA PRO A 280 -0.12 -4.53 10.48
C PRO A 280 0.11 -4.54 12.00
N TYR A 281 1.31 -4.17 12.43
CA TYR A 281 1.63 -4.00 13.84
C TYR A 281 0.87 -2.80 14.40
N LEU A 282 0.35 -2.94 15.61
CA LEU A 282 -0.45 -1.94 16.31
C LEU A 282 0.41 -0.85 16.97
N THR A 283 1.68 -1.15 17.24
CA THR A 283 2.61 -0.21 17.91
C THR A 283 3.96 -0.14 17.20
N ILE A 284 4.73 0.91 17.50
CA ILE A 284 6.11 1.07 17.00
C ILE A 284 7.02 -0.05 17.52
N ALA A 285 6.71 -0.61 18.69
CA ALA A 285 7.42 -1.74 19.27
C ALA A 285 7.12 -3.07 18.55
N GLY A 286 6.18 -3.09 17.61
CA GLY A 286 5.83 -4.27 16.83
C GLY A 286 4.76 -5.14 17.49
N SER A 287 3.92 -4.58 18.37
CA SER A 287 2.84 -5.35 19.00
C SER A 287 1.83 -5.86 17.99
N GLU A 288 1.40 -7.10 18.15
CA GLU A 288 0.35 -7.75 17.36
C GLU A 288 -0.97 -7.77 18.14
N PHE A 289 -2.07 -8.15 17.48
CA PHE A 289 -3.39 -8.20 18.12
C PHE A 289 -3.42 -9.12 19.35
N GLY A 290 -2.65 -10.21 19.33
CA GLY A 290 -2.54 -11.17 20.45
C GLY A 290 -1.88 -10.61 21.73
N ASP A 291 -1.23 -9.45 21.66
CA ASP A 291 -0.56 -8.81 22.81
C ASP A 291 -1.54 -8.02 23.70
N PHE A 292 -2.79 -7.88 23.28
CA PHE A 292 -3.84 -7.14 23.96
C PHE A 292 -4.88 -8.09 24.53
N LYS A 293 -5.42 -7.75 25.71
CA LYS A 293 -6.48 -8.53 26.36
C LYS A 293 -7.76 -8.53 25.51
N THR A 294 -8.05 -7.43 24.83
CA THR A 294 -9.29 -7.26 24.07
C THR A 294 -9.05 -6.72 22.68
N ILE A 295 -9.72 -7.34 21.71
CA ILE A 295 -9.63 -6.97 20.31
C ILE A 295 -10.99 -6.47 19.84
N VAL A 296 -11.02 -5.32 19.17
CA VAL A 296 -12.20 -4.75 18.53
C VAL A 296 -11.95 -4.66 17.03
N LEU A 297 -12.65 -5.46 16.24
CA LEU A 297 -12.52 -5.52 14.78
C LEU A 297 -13.72 -4.84 14.15
N ILE A 298 -13.47 -3.79 13.35
CA ILE A 298 -14.51 -2.98 12.72
C ILE A 298 -14.34 -3.05 11.20
N ALA A 299 -15.39 -3.49 10.51
CA ALA A 299 -15.38 -3.62 9.06
C ALA A 299 -16.60 -3.01 8.39
N ASP A 300 -16.41 -2.53 7.16
CA ASP A 300 -17.48 -2.21 6.21
C ASP A 300 -17.43 -3.17 5.00
N GLY A 301 -18.54 -3.82 4.67
CA GLY A 301 -18.67 -4.67 3.48
C GLY A 301 -17.62 -5.79 3.43
N VAL A 302 -16.92 -5.93 2.30
CA VAL A 302 -15.79 -6.88 2.14
C VAL A 302 -14.54 -6.52 2.95
N GLY A 303 -14.51 -5.35 3.62
CA GLY A 303 -13.46 -4.99 4.57
C GLY A 303 -13.36 -5.90 5.79
N LEU A 304 -14.23 -6.92 5.89
CA LEU A 304 -14.12 -8.00 6.86
C LEU A 304 -12.93 -8.93 6.58
N ALA A 305 -12.49 -9.06 5.32
CA ALA A 305 -11.44 -9.99 4.91
C ALA A 305 -10.16 -9.98 5.79
N PRO A 306 -9.53 -8.83 6.10
CA PRO A 306 -8.36 -8.84 6.98
C PRO A 306 -8.67 -9.30 8.41
N TRP A 307 -9.89 -9.07 8.90
CA TRP A 307 -10.31 -9.47 10.24
C TRP A 307 -10.55 -10.96 10.35
N ILE A 308 -10.91 -11.63 9.27
CA ILE A 308 -10.93 -13.10 9.23
C ILE A 308 -9.54 -13.67 9.47
N SER A 309 -8.49 -13.05 8.93
CA SER A 309 -7.11 -13.49 9.21
C SER A 309 -6.71 -13.28 10.67
N VAL A 310 -7.21 -12.21 11.31
CA VAL A 310 -7.01 -11.97 12.75
C VAL A 310 -7.77 -13.01 13.57
N LEU A 311 -9.01 -13.34 13.21
CA LEU A 311 -9.78 -14.40 13.88
C LEU A 311 -9.11 -15.76 13.74
N GLN A 312 -8.55 -16.08 12.56
CA GLN A 312 -7.74 -17.28 12.36
C GLN A 312 -6.54 -17.30 13.30
N TYR A 313 -5.76 -16.22 13.33
CA TYR A 313 -4.61 -16.07 14.23
C TYR A 313 -4.98 -16.27 15.70
N VAL A 314 -6.08 -15.65 16.16
CA VAL A 314 -6.56 -15.77 17.54
C VAL A 314 -7.00 -17.21 17.84
N SER A 315 -7.69 -17.87 16.91
CA SER A 315 -8.16 -19.25 17.08
C SER A 315 -7.00 -20.24 17.18
N GLU A 316 -6.00 -20.12 16.31
CA GLU A 316 -4.82 -20.99 16.28
C GLU A 316 -3.89 -20.77 17.48
N ARG A 317 -3.86 -19.57 18.05
CA ARG A 317 -2.93 -19.19 19.13
C ARG A 317 -3.60 -18.90 20.47
N LYS A 318 -4.86 -19.30 20.66
CA LYS A 318 -5.67 -19.01 21.86
C LYS A 318 -5.01 -19.35 23.20
N GLU A 319 -4.10 -20.33 23.21
CA GLU A 319 -3.38 -20.77 24.43
C GLU A 319 -2.13 -19.93 24.73
N THR A 320 -1.57 -19.25 23.72
CA THR A 320 -0.29 -18.53 23.83
C THR A 320 -0.46 -17.00 23.82
N ILE A 321 -1.59 -16.50 23.34
CA ILE A 321 -1.89 -15.05 23.31
C ILE A 321 -2.55 -14.57 24.61
N LYS A 322 -2.51 -13.25 24.83
CA LYS A 322 -3.12 -12.59 25.99
C LYS A 322 -4.63 -12.40 25.84
N THR A 323 -5.12 -12.38 24.60
CA THR A 323 -6.50 -12.06 24.24
C THR A 323 -7.51 -12.95 24.96
N ARG A 324 -8.56 -12.33 25.50
CA ARG A 324 -9.67 -12.95 26.22
C ARG A 324 -11.02 -12.63 25.60
N SER A 325 -11.15 -11.42 25.03
CA SER A 325 -12.40 -10.94 24.42
C SER A 325 -12.16 -10.42 23.01
N VAL A 326 -13.08 -10.73 22.10
CA VAL A 326 -13.06 -10.28 20.71
C VAL A 326 -14.44 -9.72 20.35
N TYR A 327 -14.48 -8.45 19.97
CA TYR A 327 -15.67 -7.78 19.48
C TYR A 327 -15.55 -7.56 17.97
N LEU A 328 -16.42 -8.19 17.19
CA LEU A 328 -16.52 -7.97 15.76
C LEU A 328 -17.75 -7.11 15.46
N ILE A 329 -17.51 -5.88 15.01
CA ILE A 329 -18.55 -4.92 14.60
C ILE A 329 -18.49 -4.79 13.09
N TRP A 330 -19.46 -5.39 12.39
CA TRP A 330 -19.47 -5.44 10.94
C TRP A 330 -20.66 -4.72 10.34
N SER A 331 -20.42 -3.73 9.49
CA SER A 331 -21.48 -3.01 8.77
C SER A 331 -21.59 -3.45 7.31
N ILE A 332 -22.78 -3.82 6.88
CA ILE A 332 -23.07 -4.23 5.49
C ILE A 332 -24.29 -3.51 4.94
N HIS A 333 -24.32 -3.26 3.64
CA HIS A 333 -25.49 -2.64 3.00
C HIS A 333 -26.60 -3.66 2.75
N ALA A 334 -26.27 -4.90 2.40
CA ALA A 334 -27.23 -5.93 2.07
C ALA A 334 -26.82 -7.26 2.71
N ILE A 335 -27.80 -8.05 3.15
CA ILE A 335 -27.60 -9.33 3.83
C ILE A 335 -26.84 -10.34 2.97
N ASP A 336 -26.91 -10.24 1.64
CA ASP A 336 -26.10 -11.08 0.73
C ASP A 336 -24.60 -11.04 1.04
N THR A 337 -24.11 -9.91 1.55
CA THR A 337 -22.69 -9.81 1.94
C THR A 337 -22.39 -10.72 3.14
N PHE A 338 -23.34 -10.86 4.08
CA PHE A 338 -23.22 -11.80 5.20
C PHE A 338 -23.13 -13.25 4.70
N TYR A 339 -24.02 -13.68 3.80
CA TYR A 339 -24.02 -15.05 3.28
C TYR A 339 -22.72 -15.43 2.56
N ALA A 340 -21.96 -14.47 2.03
CA ALA A 340 -20.63 -14.75 1.47
C ALA A 340 -19.58 -15.15 2.53
N PHE A 341 -19.75 -14.72 3.78
CA PHE A 341 -18.80 -14.96 4.89
C PHE A 341 -19.37 -15.82 6.02
N GLU A 342 -20.64 -16.24 5.93
CA GLU A 342 -21.36 -16.96 6.98
C GLU A 342 -20.60 -18.20 7.45
N GLU A 343 -20.10 -19.02 6.52
CA GLU A 343 -19.35 -20.24 6.83
C GLU A 343 -18.10 -19.96 7.69
N GLU A 344 -17.32 -18.95 7.33
CA GLU A 344 -16.13 -18.54 8.09
C GLU A 344 -16.54 -18.07 9.49
N LEU A 345 -17.56 -17.21 9.59
CA LEU A 345 -18.02 -16.68 10.88
C LEU A 345 -18.57 -17.76 11.82
N VAL A 346 -19.32 -18.73 11.29
CA VAL A 346 -19.81 -19.89 12.05
C VAL A 346 -18.63 -20.75 12.53
N GLN A 347 -17.62 -20.97 11.68
CA GLN A 347 -16.41 -21.71 12.07
C GLN A 347 -15.67 -21.00 13.22
N PHE A 348 -15.54 -19.68 13.18
CA PHE A 348 -14.90 -18.92 14.26
C PHE A 348 -15.74 -18.90 15.54
N ALA A 349 -17.06 -18.72 15.43
CA ALA A 349 -17.96 -18.79 16.58
C ALA A 349 -17.87 -20.14 17.31
N ASN A 350 -17.69 -21.23 16.56
CA ASN A 350 -17.52 -22.56 17.14
C ASN A 350 -16.10 -22.81 17.70
N SER A 351 -15.05 -22.32 17.04
CA SER A 351 -13.66 -22.56 17.48
C SER A 351 -13.22 -21.70 18.66
N LEU A 352 -13.83 -20.52 18.81
CA LEU A 352 -13.51 -19.52 19.84
C LEU A 352 -14.44 -19.59 21.06
N GLN A 353 -15.16 -20.69 21.29
CA GLN A 353 -16.10 -20.82 22.43
C GLN A 353 -15.49 -20.58 23.83
N LEU A 354 -14.17 -20.68 23.96
CA LEU A 354 -13.45 -20.39 25.21
C LEU A 354 -13.14 -18.90 25.41
N LEU A 355 -13.34 -18.09 24.38
CA LEU A 355 -13.15 -16.65 24.39
C LEU A 355 -14.51 -15.95 24.39
N ASP A 356 -14.55 -14.74 24.93
CA ASP A 356 -15.74 -13.90 24.87
C ASP A 356 -15.83 -13.25 23.48
N LEU A 357 -16.45 -13.96 22.54
CA LEU A 357 -16.65 -13.51 21.16
C LEU A 357 -18.03 -12.89 20.99
N THR A 358 -18.08 -11.60 20.72
CA THR A 358 -19.30 -10.86 20.38
C THR A 358 -19.27 -10.46 18.91
N ILE A 359 -20.27 -10.90 18.13
CA ILE A 359 -20.40 -10.55 16.72
C ILE A 359 -21.69 -9.73 16.51
N GLU A 360 -21.51 -8.45 16.20
CA GLU A 360 -22.60 -7.53 15.87
C GLU A 360 -22.57 -7.13 14.39
N ILE A 361 -23.68 -7.40 13.70
CA ILE A 361 -23.81 -7.16 12.25
C ILE A 361 -24.86 -6.07 12.04
N PHE A 362 -24.42 -4.95 11.51
CA PHE A 362 -25.23 -3.77 11.22
C PHE A 362 -25.63 -3.75 9.74
N ILE A 363 -26.92 -3.91 9.45
CA ILE A 363 -27.47 -3.84 8.09
C ILE A 363 -27.98 -2.41 7.86
N THR A 364 -27.34 -1.69 6.95
CA THR A 364 -27.59 -0.25 6.74
C THR A 364 -28.44 0.07 5.51
N GLY A 365 -28.76 -0.91 4.67
CA GLY A 365 -29.59 -0.77 3.47
C GLY A 365 -31.07 -1.07 3.72
N ASN A 366 -31.79 -1.56 2.68
CA ASN A 366 -33.23 -1.79 2.77
C ASN A 366 -33.57 -2.83 3.86
N ILE A 367 -34.50 -2.43 4.73
CA ILE A 367 -34.88 -3.11 5.98
C ILE A 367 -35.94 -4.21 5.73
N GLU A 368 -36.36 -4.41 4.48
CA GLU A 368 -37.43 -5.36 4.12
C GLU A 368 -37.01 -6.83 4.34
N ASP A 369 -35.72 -7.13 4.33
CA ASP A 369 -35.16 -8.46 4.63
C ASP A 369 -34.71 -8.54 6.09
N SER A 370 -35.66 -8.55 7.02
CA SER A 370 -35.40 -8.76 8.44
C SER A 370 -35.09 -10.24 8.71
N ALA A 371 -33.81 -10.58 8.82
CA ALA A 371 -33.31 -11.83 9.38
C ALA A 371 -33.46 -11.79 10.90
N GLU A 372 -33.99 -12.87 11.46
CA GLU A 372 -34.02 -13.05 12.91
C GLU A 372 -32.60 -13.28 13.45
N SER A 373 -32.33 -12.80 14.65
CA SER A 373 -31.07 -13.08 15.34
C SER A 373 -30.88 -14.58 15.53
N VAL A 374 -29.90 -15.16 14.85
CA VAL A 374 -29.45 -16.53 15.10
C VAL A 374 -28.58 -16.52 16.36
N ARG A 375 -28.61 -17.58 17.17
CA ARG A 375 -27.99 -17.66 18.51
C ARG A 375 -26.52 -17.22 18.63
N GLN A 376 -25.78 -17.10 17.53
CA GLN A 376 -24.37 -16.71 17.48
C GLN A 376 -24.11 -15.30 16.92
N PHE A 377 -25.12 -14.64 16.31
CA PHE A 377 -24.95 -13.36 15.61
C PHE A 377 -26.07 -12.37 15.98
N THR A 378 -25.68 -11.15 16.33
CA THR A 378 -26.64 -10.07 16.63
C THR A 378 -26.82 -9.19 15.39
N PHE A 379 -27.97 -9.30 14.72
CA PHE A 379 -28.32 -8.43 13.60
C PHE A 379 -29.00 -7.16 14.09
N ARG A 380 -28.53 -6.00 13.62
CA ARG A 380 -29.10 -4.67 13.91
C ARG A 380 -29.37 -3.92 12.61
N TYR A 381 -30.61 -3.48 12.41
CA TYR A 381 -31.03 -2.74 11.21
C TYR A 381 -30.83 -1.24 11.37
N SER A 382 -29.58 -0.81 11.53
CA SER A 382 -29.22 0.59 11.75
C SER A 382 -27.75 0.83 11.44
N ARG A 383 -27.32 2.10 11.44
CA ARG A 383 -25.89 2.43 11.43
C ARG A 383 -25.32 2.26 12.84
N PRO A 384 -24.09 1.72 13.00
CA PRO A 384 -23.48 1.57 14.32
C PRO A 384 -23.22 2.93 14.96
N ASN A 385 -23.55 3.03 16.25
CA ASN A 385 -23.10 4.15 17.08
C ASN A 385 -21.82 3.74 17.81
N TYR A 386 -20.68 4.00 17.18
CA TYR A 386 -19.38 3.61 17.71
C TYR A 386 -19.08 4.17 19.11
N SER A 387 -19.63 5.34 19.47
CA SER A 387 -19.41 5.90 20.80
C SER A 387 -20.03 5.01 21.87
N LEU A 388 -21.31 4.62 21.68
CA LEU A 388 -22.01 3.72 22.60
C LEU A 388 -21.35 2.34 22.65
N LEU A 389 -21.01 1.77 21.48
CA LEU A 389 -20.35 0.47 21.40
C LEU A 389 -18.98 0.47 22.10
N PHE A 390 -18.25 1.59 22.06
CA PHE A 390 -16.96 1.70 22.75
C PHE A 390 -17.12 1.94 24.25
N ASP A 391 -18.22 2.57 24.68
CA ASP A 391 -18.53 2.78 26.10
C ASP A 391 -18.94 1.47 26.80
N GLU A 392 -19.42 0.47 26.05
CA GLU A 392 -19.69 -0.89 26.55
C GLU A 392 -18.40 -1.67 26.87
N ILE A 393 -17.25 -1.21 26.38
CA ILE A 393 -15.94 -1.87 26.56
C ILE A 393 -15.18 -1.18 27.69
N TYR A 394 -15.23 -1.78 28.88
CA TYR A 394 -14.65 -1.22 30.11
C TYR A 394 -13.13 -1.43 30.25
N GLU A 395 -12.49 -2.08 29.29
CA GLU A 395 -11.09 -2.49 29.40
C GLU A 395 -10.13 -1.43 28.86
N ASN A 396 -8.96 -1.32 29.49
CA ASN A 396 -7.93 -0.34 29.11
C ASN A 396 -6.93 -0.90 28.10
N ASP A 397 -6.82 -2.22 28.00
CA ASP A 397 -5.83 -2.92 27.16
C ASP A 397 -6.50 -3.48 25.90
N VAL A 398 -6.77 -2.56 24.98
CA VAL A 398 -7.59 -2.81 23.79
C VAL A 398 -6.82 -2.49 22.51
N ALA A 399 -6.91 -3.42 21.55
CA ALA A 399 -6.47 -3.24 20.18
C ALA A 399 -7.68 -3.09 19.25
N VAL A 400 -7.68 -2.04 18.42
CA VAL A 400 -8.75 -1.77 17.46
C VAL A 400 -8.23 -1.96 16.03
N GLY A 401 -8.86 -2.85 15.26
CA GLY A 401 -8.67 -2.99 13.82
C GLY A 401 -9.80 -2.30 13.06
N VAL A 402 -9.50 -1.41 12.10
CA VAL A 402 -10.52 -0.68 11.34
C VAL A 402 -10.32 -0.77 9.84
N CYS A 403 -11.31 -1.33 9.13
CA CYS A 403 -11.35 -1.41 7.68
C CYS A 403 -12.70 -0.87 7.19
N ALA A 404 -12.81 0.45 7.12
CA ALA A 404 -14.07 1.16 6.88
C ALA A 404 -13.88 2.38 5.95
N HIS A 405 -14.98 3.04 5.60
CA HIS A 405 -14.95 4.32 4.91
C HIS A 405 -14.19 5.41 5.71
N GLU A 406 -13.69 6.45 5.02
CA GLU A 406 -12.76 7.44 5.59
C GLU A 406 -13.36 8.17 6.79
N ASP A 407 -14.58 8.67 6.63
CA ASP A 407 -15.27 9.44 7.66
C ASP A 407 -15.42 8.62 8.96
N LYS A 408 -15.76 7.33 8.82
CA LYS A 408 -15.85 6.40 9.95
C LYS A 408 -14.49 6.08 10.55
N THR A 409 -13.48 5.89 9.70
CA THR A 409 -12.12 5.60 10.16
C THR A 409 -11.57 6.74 11.01
N VAL A 410 -11.78 8.00 10.59
CA VAL A 410 -11.41 9.19 11.36
C VAL A 410 -12.16 9.25 12.69
N GLN A 411 -13.47 9.00 12.67
CA GLN A 411 -14.29 8.96 13.90
C GLN A 411 -13.77 7.90 14.88
N ILE A 412 -13.58 6.66 14.43
CA ILE A 412 -13.12 5.55 15.25
C ILE A 412 -11.70 5.81 15.77
N HIS A 413 -10.83 6.36 14.93
CA HIS A 413 -9.47 6.71 15.33
C HIS A 413 -9.47 7.74 16.46
N ASN A 414 -10.31 8.78 16.37
CA ASN A 414 -10.45 9.75 17.45
C ASN A 414 -11.00 9.13 18.74
N LEU A 415 -11.96 8.19 18.63
CA LEU A 415 -12.52 7.47 19.78
C LEU A 415 -11.49 6.55 20.45
N ALA A 416 -10.67 5.85 19.67
CA ALA A 416 -9.59 4.99 20.18
C ALA A 416 -8.49 5.82 20.84
N LEU A 417 -8.07 6.93 20.21
CA LEU A 417 -7.11 7.87 20.79
C LEU A 417 -7.59 8.45 22.12
N ALA A 418 -8.87 8.85 22.21
CA ALA A 418 -9.44 9.37 23.45
C ALA A 418 -9.39 8.36 24.61
N ARG A 419 -9.33 7.06 24.31
CA ARG A 419 -9.24 5.96 25.28
C ARG A 419 -7.82 5.40 25.43
N SER A 420 -6.84 5.98 24.74
CA SER A 420 -5.46 5.47 24.66
C SER A 420 -5.36 4.02 24.18
N TRP A 421 -6.29 3.60 23.32
CA TRP A 421 -6.29 2.26 22.72
C TRP A 421 -5.34 2.21 21.53
N ALA A 422 -4.71 1.05 21.31
CA ALA A 422 -3.90 0.84 20.13
C ALA A 422 -4.84 0.65 18.92
N ILE A 423 -4.50 1.26 17.79
CA ILE A 423 -5.34 1.20 16.59
C ILE A 423 -4.51 0.89 15.35
N HIS A 424 -5.02 -0.03 14.54
CA HIS A 424 -4.54 -0.32 13.20
C HIS A 424 -5.66 -0.07 12.19
N THR A 425 -5.38 0.74 11.18
CA THR A 425 -6.30 1.03 10.08
C THR A 425 -5.84 0.33 8.82
N GLU A 426 -6.69 -0.50 8.24
CA GLU A 426 -6.43 -1.18 6.97
C GLU A 426 -7.34 -0.63 5.88
N ARG A 427 -6.76 -0.03 4.84
CA ARG A 427 -7.53 0.36 3.66
C ARG A 427 -6.66 0.44 2.41
N PHE A 428 -7.10 -0.23 1.36
CA PHE A 428 -6.56 0.02 0.02
C PHE A 428 -7.36 1.14 -0.63
N GLN A 429 -6.76 2.33 -0.73
CA GLN A 429 -7.25 3.35 -1.65
C GLN A 429 -7.00 2.83 -3.08
N LEU A 430 -8.08 2.43 -3.76
CA LEU A 430 -8.05 2.08 -5.18
C LEU A 430 -8.14 3.34 -6.05
#